data_AF-A0A2I0V2M2-F1
#
_entry.id   AF-A0A2I0V2M2-F1
#
_cell.length_a   1.000
_cell.length_b   1.000
_cell.length_c   1.000
_cell.angle_alpha   90.00
_cell.angle_beta   90.00
_cell.angle_gamma   90.00
#
_symmetry.space_group_name_H-M   'P 1'
#
loop_
_entity.id
_entity.type
_entity.pdbx_description
1 polymer ?
#
loop_
_entity_poly.entity_id
_entity_poly.type
_entity_poly.pdbx_seq_one_letter_code
_entity_poly.pdbx_strand_id
1 'polypeptide(L)' 'MENNYNEETLIIIENFMPKIKQCLHQTSYQDREDLEQEIKLKIIEKMATKEFKDTPGFWDFFT' A
#
# COMPACT_ATOMS: atom_id res chain seq x y z
N MET A 1 -20.24 6.78 -10.16
CA MET A 1 -19.07 6.02 -10.67
C MET A 1 -17.86 6.12 -9.74
N GLU A 2 -17.96 6.77 -8.57
CA GLU A 2 -16.86 7.02 -7.64
C GLU A 2 -16.67 5.92 -6.58
N ASN A 3 -17.70 5.08 -6.36
CA ASN A 3 -17.69 4.04 -5.31
C ASN A 3 -16.76 2.85 -5.58
N ASN A 4 -16.45 2.53 -6.84
CA ASN A 4 -15.70 1.30 -7.18
C ASN A 4 -14.20 1.39 -6.83
N TYR A 5 -13.60 2.58 -6.99
CA TYR A 5 -12.17 2.81 -6.71
C TYR A 5 -11.86 2.75 -5.20
N ASN A 6 -12.83 3.11 -4.36
CA ASN A 6 -12.68 3.05 -2.92
C ASN A 6 -12.67 1.60 -2.42
N GLU A 7 -13.51 0.73 -2.98
CA GLU A 7 -13.61 -0.67 -2.55
C GLU A 7 -12.35 -1.47 -2.93
N GLU A 8 -11.83 -1.30 -4.16
CA GLU A 8 -10.58 -1.93 -4.58
C GLU A 8 -9.38 -1.47 -3.74
N THR A 9 -9.30 -0.18 -3.43
CA THR A 9 -8.24 0.37 -2.59
C THR A 9 -8.31 -0.18 -1.16
N LEU A 10 -9.52 -0.32 -0.60
CA LEU A 10 -9.72 -0.92 0.71
C LEU A 10 -9.29 -2.40 0.73
N ILE A 11 -9.66 -3.17 -0.30
CA ILE A 11 -9.22 -4.57 -0.43
C ILE A 11 -7.69 -4.67 -0.46
N ILE A 12 -7.03 -3.78 -1.20
CA ILE A 12 -5.57 -3.74 -1.26
C ILE A 12 -4.97 -3.44 0.12
N ILE A 13 -5.49 -2.43 0.82
CA ILE A 13 -5.03 -2.09 2.17
C ILE A 13 -5.17 -3.30 3.10
N GLU A 14 -6.34 -3.96 3.11
CA GLU A 14 -6.59 -5.16 3.92
C GLU A 14 -5.63 -6.32 3.58
N ASN A 15 -5.32 -6.52 2.29
CA ASN A 15 -4.33 -7.51 1.86
C ASN A 15 -2.91 -7.19 2.37
N PHE A 16 -2.56 -5.91 2.49
CA PHE A 16 -1.26 -5.47 3.01
C PHE A 16 -1.21 -5.39 4.54
N MET A 17 -2.35 -5.36 5.24
CA MET A 17 -2.41 -5.24 6.70
C MET A 17 -1.53 -6.24 7.48
N PRO A 18 -1.44 -7.54 7.12
CA PRO A 18 -0.55 -8.47 7.81
C PRO A 18 0.91 -8.02 7.73
N LYS A 19 1.35 -7.51 6.57
CA LYS A 19 2.71 -7.04 6.37
C LYS A 19 2.96 -5.72 7.08
N ILE A 20 2.01 -4.78 7.00
CA ILE A 20 2.08 -3.49 7.68
C ILE A 20 2.25 -3.72 9.18
N LYS A 21 1.38 -4.54 9.79
CA LYS A 21 1.47 -4.89 11.22
C LYS A 21 2.82 -5.54 11.56
N GLN A 22 3.31 -6.46 10.74
CA GLN A 22 4.63 -7.06 10.96
C GLN A 22 5.75 -6.01 11.01
N CYS A 23 5.75 -5.06 10.08
CA CYS A 23 6.74 -3.98 10.03
C CYS A 23 6.60 -3.00 11.20
N LEU A 24 5.38 -2.63 11.59
CA LEU A 24 5.12 -1.71 12.71
C LEU A 24 5.64 -2.23 14.07
N HIS A 25 5.78 -3.54 14.24
CA HIS A 25 6.40 -4.10 15.44
C HIS A 25 7.88 -3.71 15.59
N GLN A 26 8.54 -3.30 14.50
CA GLN A 26 9.93 -2.83 14.50
C GLN A 26 10.05 -1.35 14.89
N THR A 27 8.93 -0.63 15.01
CA THR A 27 8.86 0.77 15.46
C THR A 27 8.43 0.87 16.92
N SER A 28 8.76 2.01 17.54
CA SER A 28 8.35 2.36 18.90
C SER A 28 6.83 2.29 19.03
N TYR A 29 6.32 1.74 20.14
CA TYR A 29 4.87 1.56 20.35
C TYR A 29 4.06 2.85 20.15
N GLN A 30 4.60 3.98 20.62
CA GLN A 30 3.98 5.30 20.53
C GLN A 30 3.77 5.78 19.09
N ASP A 31 4.62 5.35 18.17
CA ASP A 31 4.61 5.81 16.77
C ASP A 31 3.83 4.85 15.86
N ARG A 32 3.39 3.68 16.36
CA ARG A 32 2.81 2.61 15.53
C ARG A 32 1.49 3.01 14.90
N GLU A 33 0.61 3.66 15.66
CA GLU A 33 -0.70 4.06 15.18
C GLU A 33 -0.58 5.13 14.10
N ASP A 34 0.21 6.17 14.36
CA ASP A 34 0.46 7.24 13.40
C ASP A 34 1.09 6.71 12.12
N LEU A 35 2.11 5.84 12.25
CA LEU A 35 2.77 5.23 11.10
C LEU A 35 1.86 4.28 10.32
N GLU A 36 0.94 3.57 10.99
CA GLU A 36 -0.07 2.75 10.32
C GLU A 36 -0.97 3.61 9.43
N GLN A 37 -1.44 4.74 9.95
CA GLN A 37 -2.30 5.66 9.21
C GLN A 37 -1.55 6.32 8.05
N GLU A 38 -0.29 6.72 8.26
CA GLU A 38 0.53 7.29 7.20
C GLU A 38 0.72 6.30 6.05
N ILE A 39 1.02 5.02 6.34
CA ILE A 39 1.15 3.98 5.32
C ILE A 39 -0.15 3.79 4.54
N LYS A 40 -1.31 3.74 5.23
CA LYS A 40 -2.63 3.63 4.58
C LYS A 40 -2.88 4.82 3.65
N LEU A 41 -2.61 6.03 4.11
CA LEU A 41 -2.77 7.24 3.32
C LEU A 41 -1.88 7.21 2.06
N LYS A 42 -0.61 6.80 2.21
CA LYS A 42 0.32 6.66 1.08
C LYS A 42 -0.16 5.65 0.04
N ILE A 43 -0.77 4.53 0.46
CA ILE A 43 -1.37 3.55 -0.45
C ILE A 43 -2.51 4.20 -1.22
N ILE A 44 -3.43 4.88 -0.53
CA ILE A 44 -4.58 5.57 -1.17
C ILE A 44 -4.09 6.61 -2.17
N GLU A 45 -3.13 7.47 -1.79
CA GLU A 45 -2.53 8.47 -2.66
C GLU A 45 -1.95 7.82 -3.93
N LYS A 46 -1.18 6.74 -3.78
CA LYS A 46 -0.56 6.05 -4.92
C LYS A 46 -1.59 5.40 -5.84
N MET A 47 -2.62 4.76 -5.28
CA MET A 47 -3.74 4.20 -6.04
C MET A 47 -4.49 5.28 -6.83
N ALA A 48 -4.69 6.46 -6.23
CA ALA A 48 -5.35 7.59 -6.89
C ALA A 48 -4.51 8.21 -8.02
N THR A 49 -3.18 8.23 -7.89
CA THR A 49 -2.29 8.83 -8.90
C THR A 49 -2.11 8.02 -10.19
N LYS A 50 -2.61 6.78 -10.26
CA LYS A 50 -2.64 5.90 -11.46
C LYS A 50 -1.33 5.70 -12.26
N GLU A 51 -0.18 6.20 -11.82
CA GLU A 51 1.12 5.94 -12.44
C GLU A 51 1.76 4.64 -11.94
N PHE A 52 1.05 3.52 -12.10
CA PHE A 52 1.71 2.22 -12.01
C PHE A 52 2.38 1.96 -13.35
N LYS A 53 3.71 2.14 -13.41
CA LYS A 53 4.49 1.59 -14.52
C LYS A 53 4.30 0.09 -14.54
N ASP A 54 4.21 -0.50 -15.73
CA ASP A 54 4.19 -1.94 -15.88
C ASP A 54 5.35 -2.54 -15.08
N THR A 55 5.03 -3.53 -14.25
CA THR A 55 6.06 -4.19 -13.46
C THR A 55 6.99 -4.90 -14.43
N PRO A 56 8.30 -4.61 -14.42
CA PRO A 56 9.21 -5.31 -15.30
C PRO A 56 9.10 -6.81 -15.03
N GLY A 57 8.84 -7.56 -16.10
CA GLY A 57 8.81 -9.00 -16.06
C GLY A 57 10.20 -9.55 -15.74
N PHE A 58 10.26 -10.79 -15.28
CA PHE A 58 11.53 -11.46 -14.98
C PHE A 58 12.54 -11.38 -16.13
N TRP A 59 12.07 -11.41 -17.39
CA TRP A 59 12.90 -11.36 -18.58
C TRP A 59 13.37 -9.94 -18.94
N ASP A 60 12.67 -8.90 -18.50
CA ASP A 60 13.08 -7.50 -18.71
C ASP A 60 14.37 -7.14 -17.96
N PHE A 61 14.79 -7.97 -17.00
CA PHE A 61 16.07 -7.81 -16.29
C PHE A 61 17.29 -8.36 -17.05
N PHE A 62 17.09 -9.14 -18.11
CA PHE A 62 18.16 -9.78 -18.88
C PHE A 62 18.35 -9.19 -20.29
N THR A 63 17.63 -8.12 -20.62
CA THR A 63 17.68 -7.44 -21.93
C THR A 63 18.29 -6.06 -21.79
#